data_AF-A0A7Y5NB86-F1
#
_entry.id   AF-A0A7Y5NB86-F1
#
_cell.length_a   1.000
_cell.length_b   1.000
_cell.length_c   1.000
_cell.angle_alpha   90.00
_cell.angle_beta   90.00
_cell.angle_gamma   90.00
#
_symmetry.space_group_name_H-M   'P 1'
#
loop_
_entity.id
_entity.type
_entity.pdbx_description
1 polymer ?
#
loop_
_entity_poly.entity_id
_entity_poly.type
_entity_poly.pdbx_seq_one_letter_code
_entity_poly.pdbx_strand_id
1 'polypeptide(L)' 'MNKKKRKKLSDAEKFARRVARWHERLAPELPHIDPHDLDLILAALLRSPRERMQYMFLKKREDGSYVF' A
#
# COMPACT_ATOMS: atom_id res chain seq x y z
N MET A 1 36.58 -6.47 -12.64
CA MET A 1 35.26 -5.91 -13.01
C MET A 1 34.19 -6.50 -12.08
N ASN A 2 33.88 -5.84 -10.97
CA ASN A 2 33.00 -6.40 -9.92
C ASN A 2 31.55 -6.44 -10.40
N LYS A 3 31.00 -7.63 -10.62
CA LYS A 3 29.58 -7.85 -10.88
C LYS A 3 28.80 -7.48 -9.61
N LYS A 4 28.25 -6.26 -9.55
CA LYS A 4 27.32 -5.84 -8.48
C LYS A 4 26.16 -6.86 -8.45
N LYS A 5 26.12 -7.72 -7.42
CA LYS A 5 24.95 -8.56 -7.12
C LYS A 5 23.76 -7.63 -6.95
N ARG A 6 22.82 -7.61 -7.91
CA ARG A 6 21.56 -6.89 -7.78
C ARG A 6 20.82 -7.46 -6.57
N LYS A 7 20.70 -6.69 -5.49
CA LYS A 7 19.91 -7.07 -4.32
C LYS A 7 18.47 -7.33 -4.80
N LYS A 8 17.98 -8.55 -4.63
CA LYS A 8 16.60 -8.91 -4.96
C LYS A 8 15.70 -8.18 -3.96
N LEU A 9 14.79 -7.36 -4.48
CA LEU A 9 13.83 -6.64 -3.64
C LEU A 9 12.90 -7.63 -2.94
N SER A 10 12.57 -7.35 -1.68
CA SER A 10 11.49 -8.03 -0.97
C SER A 10 10.14 -7.71 -1.61
N ASP A 11 9.14 -8.54 -1.32
CA ASP A 11 7.80 -8.31 -1.87
C ASP A 11 7.15 -7.04 -1.29
N ALA A 12 7.46 -6.71 -0.04
CA ALA A 12 7.08 -5.43 0.57
C ALA A 12 7.71 -4.23 -0.15
N GLU A 13 9.00 -4.30 -0.51
CA GLU A 13 9.68 -3.24 -1.27
C GLU A 13 9.10 -3.08 -2.68
N LYS A 14 8.77 -4.19 -3.35
CA LYS A 14 8.11 -4.15 -4.67
C LYS A 14 6.72 -3.54 -4.57
N PHE A 15 5.98 -3.86 -3.52
CA PHE A 15 4.66 -3.32 -3.26
C PHE A 15 4.71 -1.81 -3.01
N ALA A 16 5.57 -1.35 -2.10
CA ALA A 16 5.76 0.08 -1.83
C ALA A 16 6.11 0.87 -3.10
N ARG A 17 6.98 0.32 -3.96
CA ARG A 17 7.30 0.93 -5.26
C ARG A 17 6.12 0.99 -6.24
N ARG A 18 5.19 0.03 -6.17
CA ARG A 18 3.96 0.08 -6.96
C ARG A 18 3.04 1.19 -6.47
N VAL A 19 2.85 1.33 -5.15
CA VAL A 19 2.05 2.41 -4.55
C VAL A 19 2.61 3.76 -4.97
N ALA A 20 3.91 4.01 -4.73
CA ALA A 20 4.57 5.26 -5.07
C ALA A 20 4.42 5.64 -6.56
N ARG A 21 4.57 4.67 -7.47
CA ARG A 21 4.39 4.90 -8.91
C ARG A 21 2.97 5.35 -9.26
N TRP A 22 1.95 4.76 -8.63
CA TRP A 22 0.57 5.17 -8.87
C TRP A 22 0.26 6.51 -8.21
N HIS A 23 0.82 6.78 -7.04
CA HIS A 23 0.69 8.07 -6.37
C HIS A 23 1.28 9.19 -7.23
N GLU A 24 2.53 9.06 -7.71
CA GLU A 24 3.18 10.04 -8.60
C GLU A 24 2.34 10.36 -9.85
N ARG A 25 1.61 9.36 -10.36
CA ARG A 25 0.77 9.52 -11.55
C ARG A 25 -0.56 10.21 -11.24
N LEU A 26 -1.22 9.86 -10.13
CA LEU A 26 -2.59 10.29 -9.84
C LEU A 26 -2.67 11.53 -8.96
N ALA A 27 -1.67 11.78 -8.11
CA ALA A 27 -1.67 12.95 -7.21
C ALA A 27 -1.86 14.29 -7.95
N PRO A 28 -1.25 14.54 -9.14
CA PRO A 28 -1.50 15.77 -9.89
C PRO A 28 -2.93 15.90 -10.42
N GLU A 29 -3.61 14.78 -10.68
CA GLU A 29 -5.00 14.75 -11.17
C GLU A 29 -6.02 14.93 -10.03
N LEU A 30 -5.58 14.75 -8.78
CA LEU A 30 -6.43 14.74 -7.58
C LEU A 30 -5.91 15.73 -6.51
N PRO A 31 -5.75 17.03 -6.83
CA PRO A 31 -5.10 18.01 -5.94
C PRO A 31 -5.88 18.29 -4.65
N HIS A 32 -7.14 17.87 -4.57
CA HIS A 32 -8.01 18.05 -3.39
C HIS A 32 -7.98 16.87 -2.43
N ILE A 33 -7.33 15.77 -2.81
CA ILE A 33 -7.19 14.60 -1.94
C ILE A 33 -5.90 14.76 -1.15
N ASP A 34 -5.96 14.50 0.16
CA ASP A 34 -4.77 14.48 0.99
C ASP A 34 -3.80 13.37 0.48
N PRO A 35 -2.51 13.67 0.30
CA PRO A 35 -1.54 12.69 -0.20
C PRO A 35 -1.47 11.42 0.64
N HIS A 36 -1.64 11.52 1.96
CA HIS A 36 -1.65 10.36 2.85
C HIS A 36 -2.88 9.48 2.59
N ASP A 37 -4.05 10.10 2.45
CA ASP A 37 -5.27 9.38 2.11
C ASP A 37 -5.17 8.68 0.75
N LEU A 38 -4.58 9.36 -0.25
CA LEU A 38 -4.34 8.77 -1.56
C LEU A 38 -3.41 7.56 -1.48
N ASP A 39 -2.34 7.64 -0.70
CA ASP A 39 -1.42 6.53 -0.46
C ASP A 39 -2.12 5.33 0.20
N LEU A 40 -2.99 5.58 1.18
CA LEU A 40 -3.79 4.54 1.85
C LEU A 40 -4.77 3.88 0.88
N ILE A 41 -5.49 4.66 0.07
CA ILE A 41 -6.40 4.17 -0.95
C ILE A 41 -5.65 3.30 -1.97
N LEU A 42 -4.51 3.77 -2.48
CA LEU A 42 -3.70 3.03 -3.43
C LEU A 42 -3.14 1.74 -2.82
N ALA A 43 -2.67 1.79 -1.58
CA ALA A 43 -2.22 0.61 -0.85
C ALA A 43 -3.38 -0.40 -0.67
N ALA A 44 -4.60 0.05 -0.40
CA ALA A 44 -5.76 -0.82 -0.29
C ALA A 44 -6.12 -1.50 -1.63
N LEU A 45 -6.16 -0.74 -2.73
CA LEU A 45 -6.54 -1.23 -4.06
C LEU A 45 -5.52 -2.20 -4.65
N LEU A 46 -4.22 -1.94 -4.43
CA LEU A 46 -3.14 -2.71 -5.04
C LEU A 46 -2.85 -4.03 -4.33
N ARG A 47 -3.36 -4.22 -3.10
CA ARG A 47 -3.28 -5.49 -2.35
C ARG A 47 -4.29 -6.49 -2.89
N SER A 48 -3.88 -7.76 -2.95
CA SER A 48 -4.80 -8.87 -3.21
C SER A 48 -5.86 -8.98 -2.11
N PRO A 49 -7.03 -9.61 -2.38
CA PRO A 49 -8.05 -9.81 -1.36
C PRO A 49 -7.52 -10.51 -0.10
N ARG A 50 -6.60 -11.46 -0.25
CA ARG A 50 -5.95 -12.17 0.87
C ARG A 50 -5.06 -11.23 1.70
N GLU A 51 -4.29 -10.37 1.06
CA GLU A 51 -3.44 -9.39 1.74
C GLU A 51 -4.25 -8.27 2.39
N ARG A 52 -5.39 -7.88 1.79
CA ARG A 52 -6.33 -6.95 2.41
C ARG A 52 -6.89 -7.51 3.69
N MET A 53 -7.34 -8.77 3.72
CA MET A 53 -7.76 -9.39 4.97
C MET A 53 -6.64 -9.34 6.02
N GLN A 54 -5.41 -9.67 5.64
CA GLN A 54 -4.25 -9.70 6.55
C GLN A 54 -3.85 -8.34 7.16
N TYR A 55 -4.07 -7.23 6.44
CA TYR A 55 -3.66 -5.89 6.86
C TYR A 55 -4.81 -4.96 7.24
N MET A 56 -6.02 -5.27 6.78
CA MET A 56 -7.27 -4.60 7.14
C MET A 56 -8.10 -5.51 8.05
N PHE A 57 -7.47 -6.27 8.95
CA PHE A 57 -8.22 -6.89 10.02
C PHE A 57 -8.68 -5.80 10.99
N LEU A 58 -9.72 -5.08 10.57
CA LEU A 58 -10.78 -4.58 11.43
C LEU A 58 -11.29 -5.80 12.21
N LYS A 59 -10.64 -6.15 13.32
CA LYS A 59 -11.19 -7.14 14.23
C LYS A 59 -12.41 -6.47 14.85
N LYS A 60 -13.59 -6.89 14.41
CA LYS A 60 -14.83 -6.51 15.07
C LYS A 60 -14.79 -7.13 16.46
N ARG A 61 -14.68 -6.30 17.48
CA ARG A 61 -14.81 -6.70 18.88
C ARG A 61 -16.26 -7.15 19.12
N GLU A 62 -16.45 -7.92 20.17
CA GLU A 62 -17.78 -8.36 20.60
C GLU A 62 -18.71 -7.18 20.92
N ASP A 63 -18.14 -6.03 21.30
CA ASP A 63 -18.84 -4.76 21.54
C ASP A 63 -19.24 -4.02 20.23
N GLY A 64 -18.90 -4.56 19.06
CA GLY A 64 -19.21 -3.98 17.76
C GLY A 64 -18.22 -2.92 17.26
N SER A 65 -17.22 -2.53 18.06
CA SER A 65 -16.15 -1.64 17.64
C SER A 65 -15.13 -2.36 16.76
N TYR A 66 -14.36 -1.60 15.99
CA TYR A 66 -13.28 -2.14 15.17
C TYR A 66 -11.93 -1.66 15.68
N VAL A 67 -10.93 -2.54 15.65
CA VAL A 67 -9.54 -2.23 15.99
C VAL A 67 -8.66 -2.46 14.77
N PHE A 68 -7.70 -1.55 14.56
CA PHE A 68 -6.63 -1.67 13.57
C PHE A 68 -5.52 -2.61 14.04
#